data_AF-A0A0A0HSS3-F1
#
_entry.id   AF-A0A0A0HSS3-F1
#
_cell.length_a   1.000
_cell.length_b   1.000
_cell.length_c   1.000
_cell.angle_alpha   90.00
_cell.angle_beta   90.00
_cell.angle_gamma   90.00
#
_symmetry.space_group_name_H-M   'P 1'
#
loop_
_entity.id
_entity.type
_entity.pdbx_description
1 polymer ?
#
loop_
_entity_poly.entity_id
_entity_poly.type
_entity_poly.pdbx_seq_one_letter_code
_entity_poly.pdbx_strand_id
1 'polypeptide(L)'
;VKMTSSAMKTFTRVADGRAAHKQMEPAMSEESRLIIWVRPETEAALIAERLQQIAAGPDERVKVEICTDPDTAQAMLRSDGAAILCQIYTSPERFLSRAVRDGDNLKAALGKWMDEAHKMLALHRQNRGRSLLFEALHLCRYSDTGLARLGFSSGSVILNTALEDVPQGAPLQWLIAQAHLQSRPDVVDLREELDASAQLLSNDAALVPPLSAELALQDYRAQALRFAEVKEERDSAKNQTLASLESLKVLRAETASKDLSLQARAAEIEALRAERDSLSARVAERDASLQARAVEIDGLRAERDSLSARLAEREASLKARAIEIDGLRTDLVGKDAALGAVQKDISRVSKERDLGFKTRDGRIADLNEAVKKEQGQVQALEAEIERIMNSRSIRITAPLRRLWALFGGRSHD
;
A
#
# COMPACT_ATOMS: atom_id res chain seq x y z
N VAL A 1 -102.42 3.42 -15.76
CA VAL A 1 -103.34 2.32 -16.14
C VAL A 1 -102.51 1.04 -16.09
N LYS A 2 -102.53 0.29 -14.98
CA LYS A 2 -103.12 -1.07 -14.82
C LYS A 2 -102.71 -2.02 -15.95
N MET A 3 -101.82 -2.99 -15.66
CA MET A 3 -102.14 -4.43 -15.40
C MET A 3 -102.59 -5.17 -16.69
N THR A 4 -102.12 -6.37 -17.07
CA THR A 4 -101.91 -7.60 -16.30
C THR A 4 -101.48 -8.77 -17.24
N SER A 5 -100.83 -9.80 -16.69
CA SER A 5 -101.00 -11.26 -17.00
C SER A 5 -100.44 -11.80 -18.35
N SER A 6 -100.00 -13.04 -18.56
CA SER A 6 -100.09 -14.30 -17.80
C SER A 6 -99.16 -15.35 -18.42
N ALA A 7 -98.64 -16.22 -17.55
CA ALA A 7 -98.40 -17.67 -17.69
C ALA A 7 -98.00 -18.32 -19.03
N MET A 8 -96.91 -19.09 -18.98
CA MET A 8 -96.90 -20.42 -19.59
C MET A 8 -96.09 -21.41 -18.72
N LYS A 9 -96.71 -22.56 -18.48
CA LYS A 9 -96.38 -23.59 -17.49
C LYS A 9 -95.93 -24.86 -18.26
N THR A 10 -94.88 -25.52 -17.77
CA THR A 10 -94.65 -26.99 -17.71
C THR A 10 -94.90 -27.89 -18.94
N PHE A 11 -93.84 -28.60 -19.36
CA PHE A 11 -93.86 -29.97 -19.95
C PHE A 11 -92.48 -30.63 -19.69
N THR A 12 -92.27 -31.32 -18.56
CA THR A 12 -92.19 -32.79 -18.34
C THR A 12 -91.51 -33.70 -19.40
N ARG A 13 -90.56 -34.49 -18.86
CA ARG A 13 -90.29 -35.95 -19.06
C ARG A 13 -89.19 -36.45 -20.01
N VAL A 14 -88.22 -37.13 -19.36
CA VAL A 14 -87.76 -38.52 -19.57
C VAL A 14 -86.81 -38.79 -20.74
N ALA A 15 -85.56 -39.09 -20.39
CA ALA A 15 -84.77 -40.17 -20.96
C ALA A 15 -83.60 -40.54 -20.03
N ASP A 16 -83.92 -41.14 -18.87
CA ASP A 16 -83.00 -42.03 -18.16
C ASP A 16 -83.07 -43.40 -18.84
N GLY A 17 -81.93 -43.91 -19.31
CA GLY A 17 -81.88 -45.19 -20.00
C GLY A 17 -80.58 -45.48 -20.76
N ARG A 18 -79.41 -45.19 -20.18
CA ARG A 18 -78.17 -45.87 -20.62
C ARG A 18 -77.75 -46.84 -19.54
N ALA A 19 -78.01 -48.12 -19.82
CA ALA A 19 -77.45 -49.24 -19.10
C ALA A 19 -75.93 -49.05 -19.02
N ALA A 20 -75.42 -48.98 -17.80
CA ALA A 20 -74.00 -49.03 -17.51
C ALA A 20 -73.46 -50.38 -18.02
N HIS A 21 -72.88 -50.39 -19.21
CA HIS A 21 -71.93 -51.41 -19.57
C HIS A 21 -70.79 -51.30 -18.57
N LYS A 22 -70.80 -52.20 -17.59
CA LYS A 22 -69.68 -52.45 -16.70
C LYS A 22 -68.50 -52.82 -17.59
N GLN A 23 -67.66 -51.84 -17.95
CA GLN A 23 -66.41 -52.08 -18.65
C GLN A 23 -65.65 -53.10 -17.79
N MET A 24 -65.42 -54.30 -18.35
CA MET A 24 -64.54 -55.29 -17.74
C MET A 24 -63.16 -54.66 -17.73
N GLU A 25 -62.73 -54.18 -16.57
CA GLU A 25 -61.37 -53.71 -16.35
C GLU A 25 -60.43 -54.91 -16.50
N PRO A 26 -59.46 -54.88 -17.44
CA PRO A 26 -58.41 -55.89 -17.49
C PRO A 26 -57.55 -55.71 -16.24
N ALA A 27 -57.70 -56.62 -15.26
CA ALA A 27 -56.82 -56.66 -14.10
C ALA A 27 -55.40 -57.02 -14.57
N MET A 28 -54.48 -56.06 -14.53
CA MET A 28 -53.07 -56.30 -14.86
C MET A 28 -52.44 -57.23 -13.81
N SER A 29 -51.88 -58.35 -14.25
CA SER A 29 -51.10 -59.26 -13.41
C SER A 29 -49.68 -58.72 -13.18
N GLU A 30 -48.97 -59.23 -12.17
CA GLU A 30 -47.65 -58.73 -11.71
C GLU A 30 -46.52 -58.77 -12.76
N GLU A 31 -46.72 -59.35 -13.96
CA GLU A 31 -45.76 -59.35 -15.07
C GLU A 31 -46.38 -58.86 -16.40
N SER A 32 -47.17 -57.78 -16.36
CA SER A 32 -47.86 -57.30 -17.57
C SER A 32 -46.94 -56.41 -18.44
N ARG A 33 -46.83 -56.74 -19.73
CA ARG A 33 -46.10 -55.96 -20.74
C ARG A 33 -47.01 -54.87 -21.33
N LEU A 34 -46.55 -53.62 -21.36
CA LEU A 34 -47.26 -52.49 -21.93
C LEU A 34 -46.63 -52.09 -23.28
N ILE A 35 -47.40 -52.23 -24.35
CA ILE A 35 -47.01 -51.77 -25.68
C ILE A 35 -47.63 -50.40 -25.89
N ILE A 36 -46.81 -49.36 -26.05
CA ILE A 36 -47.27 -48.00 -26.30
C ILE A 36 -47.12 -47.69 -27.79
N TRP A 37 -48.24 -47.46 -28.48
CA TRP A 37 -48.20 -46.97 -29.85
C TRP A 37 -48.52 -45.48 -29.91
N VAL A 38 -47.57 -44.74 -30.46
CA VAL A 38 -47.63 -43.29 -30.63
C VAL A 38 -46.98 -42.89 -31.94
N ARG A 39 -47.44 -41.81 -32.53
CA ARG A 39 -46.79 -41.28 -33.72
C ARG A 39 -45.54 -40.46 -33.35
N PRO A 40 -44.43 -40.63 -34.09
CA PRO A 40 -43.23 -39.82 -33.91
C PRO A 40 -43.52 -38.33 -34.15
N GLU A 41 -42.76 -37.47 -33.48
CA GLU A 41 -42.90 -36.01 -33.60
C GLU A 41 -44.24 -35.46 -33.11
N THR A 42 -44.95 -36.15 -32.22
CA THR A 42 -46.16 -35.63 -31.55
C THR A 42 -45.93 -35.43 -30.06
N GLU A 43 -46.83 -34.69 -29.39
CA GLU A 43 -46.82 -34.60 -27.93
C GLU A 43 -46.98 -35.98 -27.29
N ALA A 44 -47.74 -36.88 -27.95
CA ALA A 44 -47.89 -38.27 -27.53
C ALA A 44 -46.56 -39.03 -27.51
N ALA A 45 -45.61 -38.73 -28.41
CA ALA A 45 -44.28 -39.33 -28.39
C ALA A 45 -43.48 -38.93 -27.15
N LEU A 46 -43.50 -37.65 -26.78
CA LEU A 46 -42.83 -37.16 -25.56
C LEU A 46 -43.43 -37.83 -24.31
N ILE A 47 -44.75 -37.99 -24.26
CA ILE A 47 -45.44 -38.68 -23.18
C ILE A 47 -45.03 -40.16 -23.12
N ALA A 48 -44.97 -40.85 -24.26
CA ALA A 48 -44.54 -42.24 -24.32
C ALA A 48 -43.09 -42.41 -23.81
N GLU A 49 -42.18 -41.50 -24.18
CA GLU A 49 -40.81 -41.48 -23.67
C GLU A 49 -40.78 -41.30 -22.15
N ARG A 50 -41.60 -40.40 -21.60
CA ARG A 50 -41.73 -40.24 -20.14
C ARG A 50 -42.32 -41.48 -19.45
N LEU A 51 -43.30 -42.15 -20.06
CA LEU A 51 -43.84 -43.41 -19.54
C LEU A 51 -42.78 -44.52 -19.52
N GLN A 52 -41.94 -44.59 -20.55
CA GLN A 52 -40.81 -45.52 -20.57
C GLN A 52 -39.77 -45.19 -19.49
N GLN A 53 -39.51 -43.90 -19.23
CA GLN A 53 -38.63 -43.46 -18.12
C GLN A 53 -39.21 -43.85 -16.75
N ILE A 54 -40.53 -43.71 -16.55
CA ILE A 54 -41.21 -44.12 -15.32
C ILE A 54 -41.09 -45.64 -15.13
N ALA A 55 -41.26 -46.41 -16.20
CA ALA A 55 -41.12 -47.87 -16.19
C ALA A 55 -39.70 -48.37 -15.91
N ALA A 56 -38.68 -47.58 -16.25
CA ALA A 56 -37.28 -47.86 -15.93
C ALA A 56 -36.88 -47.50 -14.49
N GLY A 57 -37.81 -46.94 -13.70
CA GLY A 57 -37.62 -46.59 -12.29
C GLY A 57 -37.65 -47.82 -11.35
N PRO A 58 -37.65 -47.60 -10.02
CA PRO A 58 -37.54 -48.67 -9.01
C PRO A 58 -38.75 -49.64 -8.95
N ASP A 59 -39.80 -49.40 -9.74
CA ASP A 59 -41.03 -50.18 -9.78
C ASP A 59 -41.05 -51.03 -11.08
N GLU A 60 -40.26 -52.11 -11.10
CA GLU A 60 -39.98 -52.94 -12.29
C GLU A 60 -41.18 -53.81 -12.77
N ARG A 61 -42.40 -53.50 -12.32
CA ARG A 61 -43.61 -54.32 -12.51
C ARG A 61 -44.17 -54.27 -13.93
N VAL A 62 -43.87 -53.22 -14.69
CA VAL A 62 -44.43 -53.00 -16.03
C VAL A 62 -43.30 -52.78 -17.03
N LYS A 63 -43.15 -53.68 -18.00
CA LYS A 63 -42.20 -53.50 -19.11
C LYS A 63 -42.86 -52.69 -20.22
N VAL A 64 -42.29 -51.53 -20.54
CA VAL A 64 -42.80 -50.62 -21.57
C VAL A 64 -41.99 -50.73 -22.86
N GLU A 65 -42.69 -50.91 -23.97
CA GLU A 65 -42.10 -50.86 -25.31
C GLU A 65 -42.88 -49.89 -26.20
N ILE A 66 -42.14 -48.95 -26.81
CA ILE A 66 -42.72 -47.94 -27.68
C ILE A 66 -42.65 -48.42 -29.13
N CYS A 67 -43.75 -48.29 -29.85
CA CYS A 67 -43.85 -48.56 -31.28
C CYS A 67 -44.37 -47.33 -32.01
N THR A 68 -43.90 -47.12 -33.23
CA THR A 68 -44.36 -46.02 -34.11
C THR A 68 -45.27 -46.53 -35.23
N ASP A 69 -45.22 -47.83 -35.51
CA ASP A 69 -45.95 -48.49 -36.58
C ASP A 69 -47.08 -49.39 -36.02
N PRO A 70 -48.33 -49.25 -36.46
CA PRO A 70 -49.46 -50.01 -35.94
C PRO A 70 -49.36 -51.52 -36.23
N ASP A 71 -48.76 -51.92 -37.35
CA ASP A 71 -48.62 -53.33 -37.71
C ASP A 71 -47.62 -54.03 -36.77
N THR A 72 -46.54 -53.32 -36.42
CA THR A 72 -45.56 -53.75 -35.41
C THR A 72 -46.21 -53.91 -34.03
N ALA A 73 -46.99 -52.91 -33.59
CA ALA A 73 -47.72 -52.98 -32.32
C ALA A 73 -48.69 -54.17 -32.29
N GLN A 74 -49.37 -54.43 -33.42
CA GLN A 74 -50.27 -55.58 -33.54
C GLN A 74 -49.54 -56.92 -33.52
N ALA A 75 -48.38 -57.03 -34.17
CA ALA A 75 -47.56 -58.24 -34.15
C ALA A 75 -47.10 -58.57 -32.72
N MET A 76 -46.69 -57.57 -31.95
CA MET A 76 -46.27 -57.72 -30.56
C MET A 76 -47.42 -58.11 -29.63
N LEU A 77 -48.62 -57.56 -29.86
CA LEU A 77 -49.82 -57.92 -29.10
C LEU A 77 -50.29 -59.36 -29.37
N ARG A 78 -50.00 -59.90 -30.56
CA ARG A 78 -50.29 -61.30 -30.93
C ARG A 78 -49.26 -62.28 -30.36
N SER A 79 -47.99 -61.88 -30.23
CA SER A 79 -46.93 -62.75 -29.72
C SER A 79 -47.00 -62.93 -28.20
N ASP A 80 -47.51 -61.93 -27.48
CA ASP A 80 -47.68 -61.96 -26.03
C ASP A 80 -49.17 -61.80 -25.70
N GLY A 81 -49.80 -62.86 -25.17
CA GLY A 81 -51.23 -62.86 -24.82
C GLY A 81 -51.58 -62.00 -23.60
N ALA A 82 -50.61 -61.64 -22.77
CA ALA A 82 -50.79 -60.83 -21.57
C ALA A 82 -50.52 -59.34 -21.81
N ALA A 83 -49.92 -58.98 -22.96
CA ALA A 83 -49.62 -57.59 -23.28
C ALA A 83 -50.87 -56.70 -23.36
N ILE A 84 -50.74 -55.44 -22.95
CA ILE A 84 -51.78 -54.41 -23.11
C ILE A 84 -51.28 -53.36 -24.10
N LEU A 85 -52.14 -52.97 -25.04
CA LEU A 85 -51.87 -51.92 -26.01
C LEU A 85 -52.36 -50.57 -25.45
N CYS A 86 -51.45 -49.66 -25.16
CA CYS A 86 -51.74 -48.26 -24.88
C CYS A 86 -51.55 -47.43 -26.14
N GLN A 87 -52.57 -46.67 -26.52
CA GLN A 87 -52.53 -45.76 -27.66
C GLN A 87 -52.71 -44.34 -27.13
N ILE A 88 -51.83 -43.42 -27.53
CA ILE A 88 -51.91 -42.02 -27.10
C ILE A 88 -52.04 -41.14 -28.34
N TYR A 89 -53.10 -40.35 -28.43
CA TYR A 89 -53.33 -39.43 -29.55
C TYR A 89 -53.24 -37.97 -29.11
N THR A 90 -52.83 -37.11 -30.03
CA THR A 90 -52.88 -35.65 -29.85
C THR A 90 -54.18 -35.11 -30.47
N SER A 91 -54.85 -34.19 -29.78
CA SER A 91 -56.06 -33.55 -30.30
C SER A 91 -55.80 -32.85 -31.66
N PRO A 92 -56.80 -32.79 -32.56
CA PRO A 92 -56.62 -32.18 -33.86
C PRO A 92 -56.32 -30.67 -33.76
N GLU A 93 -56.78 -29.98 -32.72
CA GLU A 93 -56.49 -28.56 -32.47
C GLU A 93 -55.00 -28.34 -32.23
N ARG A 94 -54.39 -29.18 -31.38
CA ARG A 94 -52.96 -29.07 -31.06
C ARG A 94 -52.10 -29.49 -32.23
N PHE A 95 -52.51 -30.56 -32.90
CA PHE A 95 -51.85 -31.03 -34.12
C PHE A 95 -51.79 -29.91 -35.18
N LEU A 96 -52.91 -29.21 -35.41
CA LEU A 96 -52.96 -28.09 -36.34
C LEU A 96 -52.28 -26.82 -35.81
N SER A 97 -52.40 -26.49 -34.52
CA SER A 97 -51.74 -25.32 -33.95
C SER A 97 -50.22 -25.40 -34.12
N ARG A 98 -49.66 -26.61 -33.99
CA ARG A 98 -48.26 -26.87 -34.31
C ARG A 98 -47.95 -26.68 -35.79
N ALA A 99 -48.79 -27.24 -36.68
CA ALA A 99 -48.63 -27.03 -38.12
C ALA A 99 -48.63 -25.53 -38.50
N VAL A 100 -49.49 -24.71 -37.86
CA VAL A 100 -49.48 -23.25 -38.05
C VAL A 100 -48.15 -22.63 -37.60
N ARG A 101 -47.62 -23.04 -36.45
CA ARG A 101 -46.34 -22.54 -35.92
C ARG A 101 -45.17 -22.91 -36.82
N ASP A 102 -45.14 -24.16 -37.27
CA ASP A 102 -44.04 -24.72 -38.04
C ASP A 102 -44.13 -24.33 -39.53
N GLY A 103 -45.21 -23.64 -39.93
CA GLY A 103 -45.42 -23.13 -41.30
C GLY A 103 -45.91 -24.20 -42.28
N ASP A 104 -46.46 -25.30 -41.77
CA ASP A 104 -46.90 -26.45 -42.55
C ASP A 104 -48.23 -26.21 -43.27
N ASN A 105 -48.45 -26.98 -44.34
CA ASN A 105 -49.73 -27.01 -45.02
C ASN A 105 -50.80 -27.66 -44.13
N LEU A 106 -51.74 -26.85 -43.62
CA LEU A 106 -52.79 -27.28 -42.70
C LEU A 106 -53.68 -28.40 -43.25
N LYS A 107 -53.98 -28.39 -44.56
CA LYS A 107 -54.78 -29.45 -45.18
C LYS A 107 -54.02 -30.78 -45.20
N ALA A 108 -52.73 -30.75 -45.51
CA ALA A 108 -51.88 -31.93 -45.48
C ALA A 108 -51.66 -32.44 -44.05
N ALA A 109 -51.44 -31.54 -43.09
CA ALA A 109 -51.34 -31.87 -41.67
C ALA A 109 -52.62 -32.56 -41.17
N LEU A 110 -53.79 -32.00 -41.48
CA LEU A 110 -55.08 -32.57 -41.10
C LEU A 110 -55.30 -33.95 -41.71
N GLY A 111 -54.98 -34.14 -42.99
CA GLY A 111 -55.05 -35.47 -43.63
C GLY A 111 -54.20 -36.50 -42.92
N LYS A 112 -52.95 -36.13 -42.55
CA LYS A 112 -52.08 -37.02 -41.78
C LYS A 112 -52.64 -37.36 -40.40
N TRP A 113 -53.29 -36.42 -39.72
CA TRP A 113 -53.93 -36.67 -38.43
C TRP A 113 -55.12 -37.63 -38.57
N MET A 114 -55.96 -37.45 -39.61
CA MET A 114 -57.09 -38.33 -39.86
C MET A 114 -56.67 -39.76 -40.20
N ASP A 115 -55.65 -39.93 -41.04
CA ASP A 115 -55.13 -41.25 -41.41
C ASP A 115 -54.63 -42.02 -40.18
N GLU A 116 -54.02 -41.30 -39.24
CA GLU A 116 -53.57 -41.83 -37.96
C GLU A 116 -54.74 -42.19 -37.05
N ALA A 117 -55.68 -41.26 -36.84
CA ALA A 117 -56.88 -41.48 -36.05
C ALA A 117 -57.66 -42.73 -36.50
N HIS A 118 -57.83 -42.92 -37.81
CA HIS A 118 -58.45 -44.11 -38.37
C HIS A 118 -57.67 -45.40 -38.04
N LYS A 119 -56.34 -45.37 -38.14
CA LYS A 119 -55.48 -46.51 -37.76
C LYS A 119 -55.62 -46.83 -36.28
N MET A 120 -55.70 -45.80 -35.41
CA MET A 120 -55.88 -46.02 -33.97
C MET A 120 -57.21 -46.66 -33.64
N LEU A 121 -58.30 -46.15 -34.22
CA LEU A 121 -59.62 -46.72 -34.02
C LEU A 121 -59.70 -48.14 -34.56
N ALA A 122 -59.11 -48.41 -35.74
CA ALA A 122 -59.08 -49.76 -36.31
C ALA A 122 -58.36 -50.74 -35.38
N LEU A 123 -57.16 -50.38 -34.90
CA LEU A 123 -56.37 -51.21 -34.00
C LEU A 123 -57.04 -51.38 -32.62
N HIS A 124 -57.64 -50.32 -32.10
CA HIS A 124 -58.41 -50.34 -30.85
C HIS A 124 -59.61 -51.28 -30.94
N ARG A 125 -60.41 -51.18 -32.01
CA ARG A 125 -61.60 -52.02 -32.24
C ARG A 125 -61.25 -53.50 -32.34
N GLN A 126 -60.13 -53.84 -32.98
CA GLN A 126 -59.65 -55.22 -33.08
C GLN A 126 -59.21 -55.82 -31.73
N ASN A 127 -58.84 -54.96 -30.77
CA ASN A 127 -58.23 -55.38 -29.51
C ASN A 127 -58.94 -54.79 -28.27
N ARG A 128 -60.27 -54.58 -28.33
CA ARG A 128 -61.04 -53.86 -27.29
C ARG A 128 -60.82 -54.36 -25.86
N GLY A 129 -60.60 -55.65 -25.65
CA GLY A 129 -60.37 -56.22 -24.31
C GLY A 129 -58.95 -56.00 -23.75
N ARG A 130 -58.02 -55.54 -24.59
CA ARG A 130 -56.59 -55.42 -24.27
C ARG A 130 -56.00 -54.09 -24.77
N SER A 131 -56.85 -53.12 -25.12
CA SER A 131 -56.41 -51.82 -25.63
C SER A 131 -56.99 -50.68 -24.80
N LEU A 132 -56.12 -49.78 -24.40
CA LEU A 132 -56.42 -48.52 -23.76
C LEU A 132 -56.06 -47.39 -24.75
N LEU A 133 -56.92 -46.39 -24.86
CA LEU A 133 -56.72 -45.22 -25.71
C LEU A 133 -56.77 -43.97 -24.83
N PHE A 134 -55.82 -43.06 -24.97
CA PHE A 134 -55.74 -41.83 -24.19
C PHE A 134 -55.52 -40.62 -25.08
N GLU A 135 -56.16 -39.51 -24.74
CA GLU A 135 -55.77 -38.20 -25.27
C GLU A 135 -54.54 -37.70 -24.48
N ALA A 136 -53.53 -37.20 -25.20
CA ALA A 136 -52.23 -36.81 -24.66
C ALA A 136 -52.32 -35.82 -23.49
N LEU A 137 -53.05 -34.71 -23.68
CA LEU A 137 -53.18 -33.69 -22.64
C LEU A 137 -54.00 -34.20 -21.45
N HIS A 138 -55.04 -34.97 -21.71
CA HIS A 138 -55.93 -35.56 -20.71
C HIS A 138 -55.17 -36.52 -19.81
N LEU A 139 -54.30 -37.35 -20.40
CA LEU A 139 -53.41 -38.25 -19.68
C LEU A 139 -52.43 -37.48 -18.79
N CYS A 140 -51.84 -36.40 -19.28
CA CYS A 140 -50.94 -35.59 -18.45
C CYS A 140 -51.68 -34.82 -17.35
N ARG A 141 -52.86 -34.26 -17.63
CA ARG A 141 -53.67 -33.53 -16.65
C ARG A 141 -54.15 -34.42 -15.50
N TYR A 142 -54.50 -35.67 -15.80
CA TYR A 142 -54.94 -36.67 -14.83
C TYR A 142 -53.93 -37.81 -14.73
N SER A 143 -52.65 -37.44 -14.62
CA SER A 143 -51.52 -38.37 -14.69
C SER A 143 -51.58 -39.44 -13.61
N ASP A 144 -52.01 -39.13 -12.39
CA ASP A 144 -52.18 -40.13 -11.33
C ASP A 144 -53.19 -41.23 -11.69
N THR A 145 -54.38 -40.84 -12.16
CA THR A 145 -55.43 -41.80 -12.57
C THR A 145 -55.02 -42.58 -13.82
N GLY A 146 -54.39 -41.89 -14.78
CA GLY A 146 -53.91 -42.51 -16.01
C GLY A 146 -52.81 -43.54 -15.77
N LEU A 147 -51.82 -43.19 -14.94
CA LEU A 147 -50.74 -44.08 -14.53
C LEU A 147 -51.27 -45.31 -13.78
N ALA A 148 -52.22 -45.12 -12.86
CA ALA A 148 -52.85 -46.23 -12.15
C ALA A 148 -53.54 -47.21 -13.11
N ARG A 149 -54.22 -46.73 -14.17
CA ARG A 149 -54.83 -47.59 -15.20
C ARG A 149 -53.82 -48.33 -16.06
N LEU A 150 -52.61 -47.79 -16.18
CA LEU A 150 -51.49 -48.42 -16.88
C LEU A 150 -50.67 -49.35 -15.98
N GLY A 151 -51.05 -49.49 -14.70
CA GLY A 151 -50.38 -50.37 -13.74
C GLY A 151 -49.19 -49.74 -13.01
N PHE A 152 -49.01 -48.42 -13.08
CA PHE A 152 -47.94 -47.72 -12.36
C PHE A 152 -48.40 -47.21 -10.99
N SER A 153 -47.56 -47.37 -9.97
CA SER A 153 -47.84 -46.93 -8.59
C SER A 153 -47.48 -45.46 -8.32
N SER A 154 -46.60 -44.87 -9.14
CA SER A 154 -46.09 -43.50 -8.97
C SER A 154 -45.54 -42.96 -10.31
N GLY A 155 -45.37 -41.63 -10.43
CA GLY A 155 -44.78 -41.01 -11.64
C GLY A 155 -45.46 -39.73 -12.17
N SER A 156 -46.52 -39.25 -11.51
CA SER A 156 -47.31 -38.08 -11.94
C SER A 156 -46.47 -36.81 -12.17
N VAL A 157 -45.46 -36.56 -11.33
CA VAL A 157 -44.53 -35.43 -11.50
C VAL A 157 -43.77 -35.49 -12.84
N ILE A 158 -43.33 -36.68 -13.25
CA ILE A 158 -42.54 -36.86 -14.49
C ILE A 158 -43.44 -36.64 -15.72
N LEU A 159 -44.69 -37.10 -15.69
CA LEU A 159 -45.65 -36.81 -16.76
C LEU A 159 -46.05 -35.33 -16.80
N ASN A 160 -46.17 -34.66 -15.65
CA ASN A 160 -46.53 -33.24 -15.60
C ASN A 160 -45.42 -32.36 -16.20
N THR A 161 -44.15 -32.72 -16.02
CA THR A 161 -43.03 -31.99 -16.66
C THR A 161 -43.04 -32.09 -18.19
N ALA A 162 -43.57 -33.18 -18.77
CA ALA A 162 -43.77 -33.22 -20.22
C ALA A 162 -44.77 -32.18 -20.71
N LEU A 163 -45.67 -31.67 -19.85
CA LEU A 163 -46.58 -30.59 -20.23
C LEU A 163 -45.89 -29.23 -20.35
N GLU A 164 -44.83 -29.01 -19.57
CA GLU A 164 -44.03 -27.77 -19.59
C GLU A 164 -43.13 -27.72 -20.83
N ASP A 165 -42.62 -28.88 -21.25
CA ASP A 165 -41.81 -29.05 -22.46
C ASP A 165 -42.64 -28.96 -23.76
N VAL A 166 -43.97 -29.06 -23.67
CA VAL A 166 -44.86 -28.91 -24.82
C VAL A 166 -45.06 -27.41 -25.11
N PRO A 167 -44.48 -26.87 -26.20
CA PRO A 167 -44.66 -25.47 -26.55
C PRO A 167 -46.14 -25.14 -26.73
N GLN A 168 -46.68 -24.33 -25.82
CA GLN A 168 -48.05 -23.84 -25.91
C GLN A 168 -48.21 -23.04 -27.20
N GLY A 169 -49.12 -23.47 -28.08
CA GLY A 169 -49.45 -22.74 -29.29
C GLY A 169 -49.87 -21.32 -28.97
N ALA A 170 -49.36 -20.33 -29.70
CA ALA A 170 -49.76 -18.94 -29.50
C ALA A 170 -51.28 -18.83 -29.70
N PRO A 171 -52.00 -17.95 -28.97
CA PRO A 171 -53.46 -17.88 -29.03
C PRO A 171 -54.02 -17.71 -30.45
N LEU A 172 -53.32 -16.98 -31.32
CA LEU A 172 -53.66 -16.84 -32.74
C LEU A 172 -53.51 -18.13 -33.54
N GLN A 173 -52.49 -18.95 -33.24
CA GLN A 173 -52.29 -20.25 -33.89
C GLN A 173 -53.42 -21.22 -33.52
N TRP A 174 -53.83 -21.19 -32.26
CA TRP A 174 -54.95 -21.98 -31.76
C TRP A 174 -56.28 -21.57 -32.40
N LEU A 175 -56.50 -20.26 -32.57
CA LEU A 175 -57.69 -19.73 -33.24
C LEU A 175 -57.76 -20.15 -34.72
N ILE A 176 -56.62 -20.08 -35.44
CA ILE A 176 -56.53 -20.52 -36.83
C ILE A 176 -56.83 -22.01 -36.94
N ALA A 177 -56.24 -22.83 -36.06
CA ALA A 177 -56.50 -24.27 -36.00
C ALA A 177 -57.99 -24.57 -35.75
N GLN A 178 -58.62 -23.89 -34.80
CA GLN A 178 -60.03 -24.06 -34.48
C GLN A 178 -60.95 -23.67 -35.65
N ALA A 179 -60.68 -22.55 -36.32
CA ALA A 179 -61.43 -22.11 -37.50
C ALA A 179 -61.33 -23.14 -38.64
N HIS A 180 -60.15 -23.73 -38.86
CA HIS A 180 -59.96 -24.78 -39.84
C HIS A 180 -60.74 -26.07 -39.51
N LEU A 181 -60.81 -26.45 -38.24
CA LEU A 181 -61.56 -27.63 -37.80
C LEU A 181 -63.08 -27.45 -37.94
N GLN A 182 -63.59 -26.26 -37.63
CA GLN A 182 -65.01 -25.95 -37.80
C GLN A 182 -65.48 -26.07 -39.26
N SER A 183 -64.58 -25.93 -40.23
CA SER A 183 -64.88 -26.08 -41.66
C SER A 183 -64.93 -27.54 -42.15
N ARG A 184 -64.66 -28.52 -41.26
CA ARG A 184 -64.42 -29.93 -41.59
C ARG A 184 -65.22 -30.87 -40.67
N PRO A 185 -66.51 -31.13 -40.97
CA PRO A 185 -67.37 -31.97 -40.12
C PRO A 185 -66.85 -33.41 -39.99
N ASP A 186 -66.22 -33.94 -41.04
CA ASP A 186 -65.59 -35.27 -41.07
C ASP A 186 -64.51 -35.45 -39.98
N VAL A 187 -63.78 -34.38 -39.65
CA VAL A 187 -62.75 -34.40 -38.60
C VAL A 187 -63.38 -34.32 -37.22
N VAL A 188 -64.46 -33.57 -37.08
CA VAL A 188 -65.21 -33.47 -35.82
C VAL A 188 -65.81 -34.82 -35.46
N ASP A 189 -66.46 -35.51 -36.41
CA ASP A 189 -67.01 -36.84 -36.20
C ASP A 189 -65.93 -37.85 -35.78
N LEU A 190 -64.77 -37.82 -36.45
CA LEU A 190 -63.65 -38.72 -36.14
C LEU A 190 -63.03 -38.42 -34.78
N ARG A 191 -62.95 -37.15 -34.40
CA ARG A 191 -62.51 -36.72 -33.06
C ARG A 191 -63.48 -37.20 -32.00
N GLU A 192 -64.78 -37.00 -32.19
CA GLU A 192 -65.80 -37.45 -31.24
C GLU A 192 -65.76 -38.97 -31.06
N GLU A 193 -65.50 -39.73 -32.12
CA GLU A 193 -65.32 -41.18 -32.02
C GLU A 193 -64.04 -41.57 -31.25
N LEU A 194 -62.93 -40.87 -31.45
CA LEU A 194 -61.72 -41.04 -30.64
C LEU A 194 -61.97 -40.73 -29.17
N ASP A 195 -62.58 -39.58 -28.89
CA ASP A 195 -62.91 -39.12 -27.53
C ASP A 195 -63.86 -40.11 -26.84
N ALA A 196 -64.83 -40.69 -27.58
CA ALA A 196 -65.75 -41.71 -27.06
C ALA A 196 -65.06 -43.08 -26.83
N SER A 197 -64.00 -43.38 -27.57
CA SER A 197 -63.20 -44.60 -27.41
C SER A 197 -62.09 -44.44 -26.37
N ALA A 198 -61.74 -43.19 -26.03
CA ALA A 198 -60.69 -42.87 -25.09
C ALA A 198 -61.10 -43.18 -23.64
N GLN A 199 -60.11 -43.45 -22.81
CA GLN A 199 -60.27 -43.72 -21.40
C GLN A 199 -60.65 -42.44 -20.65
N LEU A 200 -61.81 -42.45 -20.03
CA LEU A 200 -62.28 -41.36 -19.19
C LEU A 200 -61.56 -41.39 -17.84
N LEU A 201 -60.58 -40.49 -17.64
CA LEU A 201 -59.76 -40.38 -16.43
C LEU A 201 -60.35 -39.46 -15.34
N SER A 202 -61.32 -38.61 -15.68
CA SER A 202 -62.07 -37.77 -14.74
C SER A 202 -63.50 -37.53 -15.25
N ASN A 203 -64.43 -37.33 -14.33
CA ASN A 203 -65.80 -36.87 -14.63
C ASN A 203 -65.89 -35.33 -14.77
N ASP A 204 -64.76 -34.62 -14.62
CA ASP A 204 -64.68 -33.19 -14.88
C ASP A 204 -64.82 -32.94 -16.39
N ALA A 205 -66.06 -32.84 -16.85
CA ALA A 205 -66.44 -32.32 -18.16
C ALA A 205 -66.06 -30.84 -18.35
N ALA A 206 -65.32 -30.23 -17.41
CA ALA A 206 -64.69 -28.93 -17.54
C ALA A 206 -63.44 -29.04 -18.43
N LEU A 207 -63.64 -29.46 -19.69
CA LEU A 207 -62.77 -28.97 -20.77
C LEU A 207 -62.77 -27.45 -20.61
N VAL A 208 -61.56 -26.88 -20.49
CA VAL A 208 -61.36 -25.43 -20.56
C VAL A 208 -62.19 -24.97 -21.76
N PRO A 209 -63.23 -24.13 -21.58
CA PRO A 209 -64.02 -23.68 -22.70
C PRO A 209 -63.05 -23.08 -23.71
N PRO A 210 -63.26 -23.33 -25.02
CA PRO A 210 -62.39 -22.77 -26.05
C PRO A 210 -62.21 -21.30 -25.74
N LEU A 211 -60.96 -20.86 -25.53
CA LEU A 211 -60.68 -19.44 -25.28
C LEU A 211 -61.39 -18.70 -26.41
N SER A 212 -62.42 -17.92 -26.08
CA SER A 212 -63.13 -17.22 -27.13
C SER A 212 -62.10 -16.34 -27.83
N ALA A 213 -62.21 -16.21 -29.15
CA ALA A 213 -61.29 -15.38 -29.95
C ALA A 213 -61.09 -13.99 -29.32
N GLU A 214 -62.13 -13.49 -28.67
CA GLU A 214 -62.16 -12.24 -27.95
C GLU A 214 -61.26 -12.21 -26.70
N LEU A 215 -61.24 -13.28 -25.89
CA LEU A 215 -60.36 -13.37 -24.71
C LEU A 215 -58.89 -13.43 -25.13
N ALA A 216 -58.58 -14.19 -26.18
CA ALA A 216 -57.22 -14.28 -26.74
C ALA A 216 -56.72 -12.92 -27.27
N LEU A 217 -57.60 -12.16 -27.91
CA LEU A 217 -57.28 -10.81 -28.39
C LEU A 217 -57.12 -9.82 -27.24
N GLN A 218 -57.88 -9.95 -26.15
CA GLN A 218 -57.72 -9.13 -24.95
C GLN A 218 -56.38 -9.39 -24.26
N ASP A 219 -55.99 -10.65 -24.09
CA ASP A 219 -54.68 -11.01 -23.51
C ASP A 219 -53.53 -10.49 -24.35
N TYR A 220 -53.63 -10.61 -25.68
CA TYR A 220 -52.61 -10.07 -26.58
C TYR A 220 -52.48 -8.54 -26.46
N ARG A 221 -53.59 -7.81 -26.36
CA ARG A 221 -53.59 -6.36 -26.12
C ARG A 221 -52.96 -6.01 -24.79
N ALA A 222 -53.29 -6.75 -23.72
CA ALA A 222 -52.70 -6.55 -22.40
C ALA A 222 -51.19 -6.80 -22.40
N GLN A 223 -50.73 -7.83 -23.12
CA GLN A 223 -49.31 -8.10 -23.29
C GLN A 223 -48.60 -7.00 -24.08
N ALA A 224 -49.20 -6.50 -25.17
CA ALA A 224 -48.63 -5.42 -25.98
C ALA A 224 -48.41 -4.14 -25.16
N LEU A 225 -49.34 -3.81 -24.25
CA LEU A 225 -49.20 -2.68 -23.32
C LEU A 225 -48.04 -2.89 -22.34
N ARG A 226 -47.94 -4.08 -21.73
CA ARG A 226 -46.82 -4.42 -20.83
C ARG A 226 -45.47 -4.34 -21.54
N PHE A 227 -45.39 -4.77 -22.80
CA PHE A 227 -44.17 -4.65 -23.58
C PHE A 227 -43.77 -3.19 -23.85
N ALA A 228 -44.75 -2.30 -24.03
CA ALA A 228 -44.48 -0.86 -24.20
C ALA A 228 -43.93 -0.25 -22.90
N GLU A 229 -44.53 -0.56 -21.74
CA GLU A 229 -44.07 -0.11 -20.42
C GLU A 229 -42.64 -0.58 -20.13
N VAL A 230 -42.36 -1.88 -20.30
CA VAL A 230 -41.02 -2.44 -20.11
C VAL A 230 -39.99 -1.80 -21.03
N LYS A 231 -40.38 -1.42 -22.25
CA LYS A 231 -39.49 -0.72 -23.18
C LYS A 231 -39.15 0.69 -22.69
N GLU A 232 -40.13 1.43 -22.19
CA GLU A 232 -39.93 2.77 -21.64
C GLU A 232 -39.07 2.73 -20.37
N GLU A 233 -39.31 1.77 -19.47
CA GLU A 233 -38.48 1.54 -18.28
C GLU A 233 -37.03 1.23 -18.66
N ARG A 234 -36.82 0.36 -19.65
CA ARG A 234 -35.49 0.04 -20.17
C ARG A 234 -34.80 1.27 -20.75
N ASP A 235 -35.50 2.07 -21.54
CA ASP A 235 -34.92 3.27 -22.15
C ASP A 235 -34.58 4.33 -21.07
N SER A 236 -35.42 4.47 -20.04
CA SER A 236 -35.15 5.30 -18.85
C SER A 236 -33.93 4.81 -18.08
N ALA A 237 -33.86 3.51 -17.77
CA ALA A 237 -32.71 2.91 -17.09
C ALA A 237 -31.41 3.08 -17.90
N LYS A 238 -31.47 2.90 -19.22
CA LYS A 238 -30.33 3.13 -20.12
C LYS A 238 -29.85 4.58 -20.02
N ASN A 239 -30.76 5.55 -20.06
CA ASN A 239 -30.40 6.96 -19.92
C ASN A 239 -29.77 7.27 -18.54
N GLN A 240 -30.29 6.68 -17.46
CA GLN A 240 -29.70 6.82 -16.13
C GLN A 240 -28.28 6.23 -16.04
N THR A 241 -28.05 5.05 -16.65
CA THR A 241 -26.72 4.43 -16.70
C THR A 241 -25.72 5.27 -17.51
N LEU A 242 -26.16 5.87 -18.62
CA LEU A 242 -25.32 6.78 -19.41
C LEU A 242 -24.97 8.05 -18.61
N ALA A 243 -25.93 8.64 -17.90
CA ALA A 243 -25.67 9.81 -17.05
C ALA A 243 -24.69 9.48 -15.90
N SER A 244 -24.82 8.29 -15.31
CA SER A 244 -23.91 7.81 -14.27
C SER A 244 -22.50 7.55 -14.82
N LEU A 245 -22.38 7.02 -16.03
CA LEU A 245 -21.11 6.80 -16.72
C LEU A 245 -20.38 8.13 -16.99
N GLU A 246 -21.08 9.15 -17.46
CA GLU A 246 -20.50 10.49 -17.66
C GLU A 246 -20.05 11.11 -16.33
N SER A 247 -20.86 10.98 -15.27
CA SER A 247 -20.49 11.45 -13.93
C SER A 247 -19.22 10.76 -13.41
N LEU A 248 -19.09 9.44 -13.62
CA LEU A 248 -17.89 8.69 -13.27
C LEU A 248 -16.65 9.12 -14.07
N LYS A 249 -16.80 9.45 -15.36
CA LYS A 249 -15.68 9.98 -16.16
C LYS A 249 -15.17 11.31 -15.61
N VAL A 250 -16.07 12.22 -15.22
CA VAL A 250 -15.71 13.51 -14.61
C VAL A 250 -14.96 13.28 -13.29
N LEU A 251 -15.50 12.44 -12.39
CA LEU A 251 -14.84 12.10 -11.13
C LEU A 251 -13.48 11.45 -11.34
N ARG A 252 -13.33 10.61 -12.36
CA ARG A 252 -12.04 9.99 -12.72
C ARG A 252 -11.02 11.02 -13.21
N ALA A 253 -11.45 12.01 -13.98
CA ALA A 253 -10.58 13.11 -14.40
C ALA A 253 -10.17 14.00 -13.22
N GLU A 254 -11.10 14.31 -12.31
CA GLU A 254 -10.81 15.08 -11.11
C GLU A 254 -9.84 14.36 -10.15
N THR A 255 -10.03 13.05 -9.96
CA THR A 255 -9.12 12.24 -9.13
C THR A 255 -7.73 12.16 -9.75
N ALA A 256 -7.60 11.93 -11.05
CA ALA A 256 -6.32 11.97 -11.74
C ALA A 256 -5.62 13.34 -11.61
N SER A 257 -6.37 14.44 -11.69
CA SER A 257 -5.84 15.80 -11.47
C SER A 257 -5.34 16.00 -10.03
N LYS A 258 -6.09 15.52 -9.04
CA LYS A 258 -5.67 15.56 -7.63
C LYS A 258 -4.41 14.72 -7.38
N ASP A 259 -4.30 13.55 -7.99
CA ASP A 259 -3.13 12.68 -7.87
C ASP A 259 -1.87 13.35 -8.43
N LEU A 260 -1.96 13.99 -9.60
CA LEU A 260 -0.86 14.79 -10.16
C LEU A 260 -0.47 15.96 -9.24
N SER A 261 -1.45 16.64 -8.65
CA SER A 261 -1.18 17.72 -7.70
C SER A 261 -0.49 17.22 -6.42
N LEU A 262 -0.89 16.06 -5.90
CA LEU A 262 -0.26 15.43 -4.75
C LEU A 262 1.17 14.99 -5.05
N GLN A 263 1.42 14.42 -6.23
CA GLN A 263 2.78 14.06 -6.67
C GLN A 263 3.69 15.29 -6.77
N ALA A 264 3.19 16.40 -7.32
CA ALA A 264 3.93 17.65 -7.40
C ALA A 264 4.29 18.20 -6.01
N ARG A 265 3.31 18.21 -5.08
CA ARG A 265 3.54 18.64 -3.69
C ARG A 265 4.51 17.72 -2.95
N ALA A 266 4.46 16.42 -3.18
CA ALA A 266 5.40 15.47 -2.58
C ALA A 266 6.84 15.75 -3.06
N ALA A 267 7.02 16.01 -4.36
CA ALA A 267 8.33 16.39 -4.91
C ALA A 267 8.85 17.72 -4.34
N GLU A 268 7.97 18.71 -4.16
CA GLU A 268 8.30 20.00 -3.53
C GLU A 268 8.74 19.82 -2.06
N ILE A 269 8.04 18.97 -1.29
CA ILE A 269 8.42 18.66 0.09
C ILE A 269 9.80 18.01 0.17
N GLU A 270 10.11 17.06 -0.72
CA GLU A 270 11.44 16.44 -0.76
C GLU A 270 12.53 17.44 -1.14
N ALA A 271 12.27 18.34 -2.09
CA ALA A 271 13.20 19.42 -2.43
C ALA A 271 13.47 20.35 -1.24
N LEU A 272 12.42 20.77 -0.52
CA LEU A 272 12.54 21.62 0.68
C LEU A 272 13.27 20.90 1.83
N ARG A 273 13.08 19.58 1.97
CA ARG A 273 13.83 18.78 2.96
C ARG A 273 15.31 18.77 2.65
N ALA A 274 15.69 18.53 1.39
CA ALA A 274 17.08 18.55 0.95
C ALA A 274 17.73 19.93 1.13
N GLU A 275 17.00 21.02 0.82
CA GLU A 275 17.47 22.38 1.07
C GLU A 275 17.69 22.65 2.56
N ARG A 276 16.75 22.24 3.41
CA ARG A 276 16.87 22.37 4.87
C ARG A 276 18.07 21.60 5.42
N ASP A 277 18.31 20.38 4.95
CA ASP A 277 19.49 19.59 5.35
C ASP A 277 20.81 20.27 4.92
N SER A 278 20.85 20.80 3.70
CA SER A 278 22.00 21.56 3.19
C SER A 278 22.28 22.83 4.02
N LEU A 279 21.23 23.60 4.34
CA LEU A 279 21.35 24.79 5.19
C LEU A 279 21.80 24.41 6.60
N SER A 280 21.27 23.33 7.18
CA SER A 280 21.68 22.83 8.48
C SER A 280 23.16 22.45 8.52
N ALA A 281 23.67 21.80 7.47
CA ALA A 281 25.08 21.45 7.35
C ALA A 281 25.97 22.70 7.26
N ARG A 282 25.54 23.71 6.48
CA ARG A 282 26.25 25.00 6.38
C ARG A 282 26.30 25.74 7.71
N VAL A 283 25.22 25.72 8.49
CA VAL A 283 25.20 26.31 9.84
C VAL A 283 26.21 25.61 10.75
N ALA A 284 26.21 24.28 10.78
CA ALA A 284 27.16 23.51 11.58
C ALA A 284 28.63 23.80 11.20
N GLU A 285 28.93 23.93 9.91
CA GLU A 285 30.27 24.31 9.42
C GLU A 285 30.66 25.73 9.89
N ARG A 286 29.72 26.69 9.84
CA ARG A 286 29.98 28.05 10.32
C ARG A 286 30.19 28.08 11.83
N ASP A 287 29.42 27.32 12.59
CA ASP A 287 29.59 27.22 14.05
C ASP A 287 30.96 26.64 14.42
N ALA A 288 31.39 25.58 13.74
CA ALA A 288 32.72 25.01 13.92
C ALA A 288 33.84 26.03 13.58
N SER A 289 33.67 26.80 12.49
CA SER A 289 34.61 27.86 12.11
C SER A 289 34.67 28.99 13.15
N LEU A 290 33.52 29.39 13.71
CA LEU A 290 33.46 30.39 14.78
C LEU A 290 34.13 29.91 16.06
N GLN A 291 33.92 28.64 16.45
CA GLN A 291 34.60 28.04 17.59
C GLN A 291 36.12 28.01 17.40
N ALA A 292 36.60 27.63 16.22
CA ALA A 292 38.03 27.63 15.90
C ALA A 292 38.64 29.04 16.01
N ARG A 293 37.95 30.05 15.47
CA ARG A 293 38.36 31.47 15.57
C ARG A 293 38.34 31.98 17.01
N ALA A 294 37.38 31.55 17.83
CA ALA A 294 37.34 31.92 19.24
C ALA A 294 38.58 31.40 19.99
N VAL A 295 38.95 30.13 19.76
CA VAL A 295 40.18 29.53 20.31
C VAL A 295 41.43 30.27 19.85
N GLU A 296 41.51 30.63 18.56
CA GLU A 296 42.62 31.42 18.02
C GLU A 296 42.74 32.80 18.69
N ILE A 297 41.62 33.50 18.87
CA ILE A 297 41.58 34.80 19.56
C ILE A 297 42.06 34.68 21.01
N ASP A 298 41.64 33.65 21.73
CA ASP A 298 42.08 33.42 23.11
C ASP A 298 43.59 33.10 23.18
N GLY A 299 44.11 32.33 22.20
CA GLY A 299 45.55 32.09 22.04
C GLY A 299 46.33 33.40 21.82
N LEU A 300 45.89 34.23 20.89
CA LEU A 300 46.52 35.53 20.60
C LEU A 300 46.46 36.48 21.81
N ARG A 301 45.37 36.45 22.59
CA ARG A 301 45.27 37.22 23.84
C ARG A 301 46.32 36.79 24.86
N ALA A 302 46.48 35.48 25.06
CA ALA A 302 47.47 34.93 25.98
C ALA A 302 48.91 35.27 25.55
N GLU A 303 49.21 35.19 24.25
CA GLU A 303 50.51 35.59 23.70
C GLU A 303 50.79 37.08 23.94
N ARG A 304 49.79 37.94 23.67
CA ARG A 304 49.88 39.39 23.94
C ARG A 304 50.13 39.68 25.41
N ASP A 305 49.44 39.00 26.33
CA ASP A 305 49.66 39.14 27.77
C ASP A 305 51.08 38.71 28.18
N SER A 306 51.59 37.60 27.64
CA SER A 306 52.95 37.13 27.88
C SER A 306 54.02 38.13 27.39
N LEU A 307 53.84 38.65 26.17
CA LEU A 307 54.74 39.66 25.60
C LEU A 307 54.71 40.96 26.41
N SER A 308 53.53 41.38 26.86
CA SER A 308 53.39 42.56 27.72
C SER A 308 54.12 42.40 29.06
N ALA A 309 54.01 41.24 29.71
CA ALA A 309 54.74 40.94 30.94
C ALA A 309 56.26 40.95 30.75
N ARG A 310 56.75 40.32 29.67
CA ARG A 310 58.18 40.33 29.30
C ARG A 310 58.71 41.74 29.03
N LEU A 311 57.90 42.57 28.39
CA LEU A 311 58.26 43.97 28.12
C LEU A 311 58.37 44.76 29.43
N ALA A 312 57.42 44.61 30.34
CA ALA A 312 57.48 45.24 31.67
C ALA A 312 58.72 44.81 32.48
N GLU A 313 59.09 43.52 32.45
CA GLU A 313 60.30 43.01 33.08
C GLU A 313 61.58 43.65 32.48
N ARG A 314 61.63 43.77 31.15
CA ARG A 314 62.75 44.41 30.46
C ARG A 314 62.85 45.89 30.79
N GLU A 315 61.74 46.61 30.85
CA GLU A 315 61.71 48.00 31.29
C GLU A 315 62.20 48.17 32.73
N ALA A 316 61.80 47.29 33.65
CA ALA A 316 62.28 47.31 35.02
C ALA A 316 63.80 47.04 35.10
N SER A 317 64.30 46.07 34.34
CA SER A 317 65.74 45.76 34.25
C SER A 317 66.54 46.94 33.69
N LEU A 318 66.03 47.62 32.67
CA LEU A 318 66.67 48.82 32.11
C LEU A 318 66.72 49.96 33.12
N LYS A 319 65.64 50.20 33.87
CA LYS A 319 65.62 51.21 34.96
C LYS A 319 66.65 50.88 36.04
N ALA A 320 66.75 49.62 36.46
CA ALA A 320 67.74 49.19 37.46
C ALA A 320 69.18 49.43 36.97
N ARG A 321 69.48 49.06 35.72
CA ARG A 321 70.78 49.31 35.08
C ARG A 321 71.09 50.80 34.95
N ALA A 322 70.09 51.64 34.66
CA ALA A 322 70.29 53.09 34.60
C ALA A 322 70.70 53.66 35.96
N ILE A 323 70.04 53.23 37.04
CA ILE A 323 70.39 53.60 38.42
C ILE A 323 71.81 53.13 38.77
N GLU A 324 72.17 51.89 38.41
CA GLU A 324 73.52 51.36 38.62
C GLU A 324 74.59 52.18 37.89
N ILE A 325 74.34 52.53 36.63
CA ILE A 325 75.24 53.38 35.83
C ILE A 325 75.41 54.76 36.48
N ASP A 326 74.33 55.38 36.94
CA ASP A 326 74.40 56.69 37.60
C ASP A 326 75.16 56.61 38.93
N GLY A 327 74.96 55.55 39.72
CA GLY A 327 75.75 55.28 40.92
C GLY A 327 77.24 55.12 40.63
N LEU A 328 77.59 54.30 39.63
CA LEU A 328 78.98 54.12 39.19
C LEU A 328 79.61 55.43 38.69
N ARG A 329 78.83 56.30 38.03
CA ARG A 329 79.29 57.64 37.63
C ARG A 329 79.58 58.52 38.83
N THR A 330 78.71 58.55 39.83
CA THR A 330 78.94 59.31 41.07
C THR A 330 80.18 58.82 41.80
N ASP A 331 80.36 57.50 41.91
CA ASP A 331 81.55 56.90 42.53
C ASP A 331 82.83 57.27 41.78
N LEU A 332 82.80 57.27 40.44
CA LEU A 332 83.94 57.66 39.61
C LEU A 332 84.30 59.13 39.84
N VAL A 333 83.32 60.03 39.84
CA VAL A 333 83.54 61.46 40.16
C VAL A 333 84.13 61.63 41.56
N GLY A 334 83.65 60.86 42.55
CA GLY A 334 84.21 60.87 43.90
C GLY A 334 85.66 60.40 43.95
N LYS A 335 86.01 59.34 43.21
CA LYS A 335 87.39 58.85 43.08
C LYS A 335 88.29 59.85 42.38
N ASP A 336 87.83 60.51 41.32
CA ASP A 336 88.58 61.55 40.62
C ASP A 336 88.86 62.75 41.54
N ALA A 337 87.88 63.18 42.34
CA ALA A 337 88.07 64.22 43.34
C ALA A 337 89.10 63.81 44.42
N ALA A 338 89.02 62.57 44.90
CA ALA A 338 89.98 62.03 45.86
C ALA A 338 91.40 61.94 45.28
N LEU A 339 91.55 61.46 44.04
CA LEU A 339 92.82 61.46 43.31
C LEU A 339 93.38 62.88 43.14
N GLY A 340 92.54 63.86 42.81
CA GLY A 340 92.92 65.27 42.73
C GLY A 340 93.42 65.83 44.07
N ALA A 341 92.78 65.46 45.19
CA ALA A 341 93.23 65.84 46.53
C ALA A 341 94.60 65.22 46.87
N VAL A 342 94.77 63.92 46.61
CA VAL A 342 96.05 63.22 46.79
C VAL A 342 97.15 63.85 45.94
N GLN A 343 96.86 64.20 44.68
CA GLN A 343 97.82 64.88 43.80
C GLN A 343 98.26 66.25 44.35
N LYS A 344 97.33 67.01 44.94
CA LYS A 344 97.62 68.27 45.62
C LYS A 344 98.49 68.07 46.86
N ASP A 345 98.20 67.05 47.66
CA ASP A 345 99.00 66.70 48.84
C ASP A 345 100.41 66.24 48.47
N ILE A 346 100.56 65.39 47.45
CA ILE A 346 101.87 65.00 46.91
C ILE A 346 102.66 66.25 46.49
N SER A 347 102.02 67.17 45.77
CA SER A 347 102.65 68.43 45.33
C SER A 347 103.08 69.30 46.51
N ARG A 348 102.25 69.39 47.56
CA ARG A 348 102.56 70.11 48.79
C ARG A 348 103.74 69.49 49.53
N VAL A 349 103.70 68.19 49.80
CA VAL A 349 104.77 67.44 50.49
C VAL A 349 106.08 67.51 49.68
N SER A 350 106.01 67.49 48.35
CA SER A 350 107.20 67.68 47.51
C SER A 350 107.82 69.06 47.73
N LYS A 351 107.02 70.13 47.70
CA LYS A 351 107.51 71.50 47.97
C LYS A 351 108.07 71.65 49.38
N GLU A 352 107.40 71.09 50.39
CA GLU A 352 107.87 71.08 51.78
C GLU A 352 109.22 70.35 51.89
N ARG A 353 109.38 69.20 51.21
CA ARG A 353 110.66 68.49 51.14
C ARG A 353 111.74 69.31 50.45
N ASP A 354 111.46 69.93 49.31
CA ASP A 354 112.42 70.75 48.56
C ASP A 354 112.90 71.96 49.38
N LEU A 355 111.99 72.64 50.07
CA LEU A 355 112.34 73.71 51.02
C LEU A 355 113.17 73.17 52.17
N GLY A 356 112.79 72.02 52.74
CA GLY A 356 113.54 71.35 53.79
C GLY A 356 114.97 70.97 53.35
N PHE A 357 115.15 70.52 52.11
CA PHE A 357 116.48 70.28 51.53
C PHE A 357 117.28 71.57 51.42
N LYS A 358 116.71 72.64 50.84
CA LYS A 358 117.39 73.95 50.74
C LYS A 358 117.83 74.48 52.10
N THR A 359 116.99 74.37 53.13
CA THR A 359 117.34 74.78 54.49
C THR A 359 118.48 73.93 55.07
N ARG A 360 118.44 72.61 54.86
CA ARG A 360 119.53 71.72 55.32
C ARG A 360 120.82 71.97 54.57
N ASP A 361 120.79 72.16 53.26
CA ASP A 361 121.96 72.48 52.44
C ASP A 361 122.59 73.81 52.86
N GLY A 362 121.78 74.84 53.13
CA GLY A 362 122.25 76.10 53.70
C GLY A 362 122.93 75.89 55.05
N ARG A 363 122.31 75.11 55.95
CA ARG A 363 122.91 74.78 57.26
C ARG A 363 124.20 73.96 57.12
N ILE A 364 124.28 73.05 56.16
CA ILE A 364 125.51 72.29 55.85
C ILE A 364 126.60 73.25 55.35
N ALA A 365 126.25 74.22 54.49
CA ALA A 365 127.19 75.23 54.01
C ALA A 365 127.72 76.11 55.16
N ASP A 366 126.84 76.61 56.03
CA ASP A 366 127.21 77.39 57.22
C ASP A 366 128.11 76.58 58.17
N LEU A 367 127.76 75.31 58.43
CA LEU A 367 128.56 74.41 59.25
C LEU A 367 129.92 74.13 58.60
N ASN A 368 129.99 73.92 57.29
CA ASN A 368 131.25 73.72 56.58
C ASN A 368 132.14 74.96 56.65
N GLU A 369 131.57 76.16 56.56
CA GLU A 369 132.30 77.41 56.73
C GLU A 369 132.82 77.57 58.17
N ALA A 370 131.99 77.26 59.16
CA ALA A 370 132.39 77.25 60.57
C ALA A 370 133.53 76.25 60.83
N VAL A 371 133.41 75.01 60.34
CA VAL A 371 134.47 73.98 60.44
C VAL A 371 135.74 74.45 59.75
N LYS A 372 135.66 75.06 58.57
CA LYS A 372 136.84 75.61 57.87
C LYS A 372 137.51 76.73 58.67
N LYS A 373 136.73 77.58 59.33
CA LYS A 373 137.24 78.62 60.22
C LYS A 373 137.92 78.03 61.46
N GLU A 374 137.28 77.07 62.12
CA GLU A 374 137.86 76.34 63.25
C GLU A 374 139.14 75.59 62.83
N GLN A 375 139.16 74.95 61.66
CA GLN A 375 140.37 74.36 61.09
C GLN A 375 141.47 75.40 60.88
N GLY A 376 141.14 76.59 60.35
CA GLY A 376 142.09 77.69 60.21
C GLY A 376 142.61 78.19 61.57
N GLN A 377 141.76 78.23 62.60
CA GLN A 377 142.16 78.54 63.96
C GLN A 377 143.06 77.46 64.57
N VAL A 378 142.74 76.18 64.37
CA VAL A 378 143.56 75.04 64.78
C VAL A 378 144.91 75.11 64.09
N GLN A 379 144.97 75.33 62.78
CA GLN A 379 146.23 75.51 62.05
C GLN A 379 147.02 76.72 62.54
N ALA A 380 146.36 77.84 62.87
CA ALA A 380 147.02 78.99 63.46
C ALA A 380 147.59 78.66 64.85
N LEU A 381 146.83 77.94 65.69
CA LEU A 381 147.29 77.46 66.99
C LEU A 381 148.42 76.43 66.86
N GLU A 382 148.36 75.53 65.89
CA GLU A 382 149.44 74.58 65.56
C GLU A 382 150.69 75.32 65.09
N ALA A 383 150.55 76.33 64.24
CA ALA A 383 151.65 77.20 63.82
C ALA A 383 152.20 78.04 64.97
N GLU A 384 151.36 78.47 65.93
CA GLU A 384 151.77 79.16 67.16
C GLU A 384 152.53 78.19 68.08
N ILE A 385 152.04 76.96 68.25
CA ILE A 385 152.73 75.89 68.97
C ILE A 385 154.08 75.60 68.30
N GLU A 386 154.14 75.48 66.97
CA GLU A 386 155.38 75.32 66.22
C GLU A 386 156.30 76.53 66.37
N ARG A 387 155.77 77.76 66.37
CA ARG A 387 156.55 78.98 66.58
C ARG A 387 157.10 79.06 68.00
N ILE A 388 156.32 78.65 69.00
CA ILE A 388 156.77 78.50 70.39
C ILE A 388 157.84 77.41 70.48
N MET A 389 157.64 76.27 69.82
CA MET A 389 158.58 75.14 69.75
C MET A 389 159.87 75.47 68.98
N ASN A 390 159.83 76.36 67.97
CA ASN A 390 160.96 76.76 67.12
C ASN A 390 161.56 78.13 67.47
N SER A 391 160.99 78.89 68.41
CA SER A 391 161.61 80.13 68.87
C SER A 391 162.86 79.81 69.69
N ARG A 392 164.01 80.32 69.25
CA ARG A 392 165.33 80.17 69.90
C ARG A 392 165.47 80.93 71.23
N SER A 393 164.34 81.32 71.83
CA SER A 393 164.28 82.16 73.02
C SER A 393 163.14 81.68 73.93
N ILE A 394 163.26 80.46 74.46
CA ILE A 394 163.09 80.18 75.90
C ILE A 394 163.76 78.83 76.19
N ARG A 395 164.96 78.93 76.76
CA ARG A 395 165.48 77.97 77.73
C ARG A 395 164.94 78.40 79.09
N ILE A 396 163.79 77.88 79.50
CA ILE A 396 163.46 77.69 80.92
C ILE A 396 162.79 76.32 81.02
N THR A 397 163.65 75.35 81.30
CA THR A 397 163.44 73.89 81.28
C THR A 397 162.71 73.36 82.53
N ALA A 398 161.86 72.34 82.33
CA ALA A 398 161.70 71.20 83.25
C ALA A 398 160.68 71.19 84.45
N PRO A 399 159.37 71.50 84.33
CA PRO A 399 158.47 70.91 85.35
C PRO A 399 157.05 70.48 84.92
N LEU A 400 156.79 69.85 83.77
CA LEU A 400 155.45 69.28 83.49
C LEU A 400 155.46 67.85 82.94
N ARG A 401 156.48 67.06 83.31
CA ARG A 401 156.49 65.59 83.14
C ARG A 401 155.67 64.83 84.21
N ARG A 402 154.80 65.51 84.97
CA ARG A 402 154.02 64.93 86.07
C ARG A 402 152.49 65.10 85.99
N LEU A 403 151.95 65.81 85.01
CA LEU A 403 150.48 65.99 84.89
C LEU A 403 149.84 65.18 83.75
N TRP A 404 150.62 64.35 83.05
CA TRP A 404 150.09 63.29 82.16
C TRP A 404 149.70 62.01 82.92
N ALA A 405 149.57 62.06 84.25
CA ALA A 405 149.28 60.90 85.09
C ALA A 405 148.14 61.11 86.12
N LEU A 406 147.41 62.24 86.12
CA LEU A 406 146.42 62.56 87.18
C LEU A 406 145.03 63.06 86.71
N PHE A 407 144.73 63.11 85.41
CA PHE A 407 143.37 63.24 84.86
C PHE A 407 143.25 62.19 83.74
N GLY A 408 142.65 61.01 83.89
CA GLY A 408 141.24 60.78 84.27
C GLY A 408 140.36 61.38 83.18
N GLY A 409 139.63 60.69 82.30
CA GLY A 409 139.06 59.34 82.30
C GLY A 409 137.59 59.45 81.85
N ARG A 410 137.08 58.46 81.08
CA ARG A 410 135.67 58.22 80.65
C ARG A 410 135.13 59.16 79.55
N SER A 411 134.32 58.73 78.58
CA SER A 411 133.31 57.65 78.54
C SER A 411 132.94 57.19 77.11
N HIS A 412 132.74 55.88 76.99
CA HIS A 412 131.74 55.10 76.22
C HIS A 412 131.38 55.32 74.73
N ASP A 413 131.44 54.17 74.05
CA ASP A 413 130.61 53.59 72.96
C ASP A 413 130.53 54.28 71.59
#